data_AF-A0A1S1LS61-F1
#
_entry.id   AF-A0A1S1LS61-F1
#
_cell.length_a   1.000
_cell.length_b   1.000
_cell.length_c   1.000
_cell.angle_alpha   90.00
_cell.angle_beta   90.00
_cell.angle_gamma   90.00
#
_symmetry.space_group_name_H-M   'P 1'
#
loop_
_entity.id
_entity.type
_entity.pdbx_description
1 polymer ?
#
loop_
_entity_poly.entity_id
_entity_poly.type
_entity_poly.pdbx_seq_one_letter_code
_entity_poly.pdbx_strand_id
1 'polypeptide(L)'
;MLMSLDSAPSYEQAQEQLNSFTNIVGPVKITHDEALEICGTKATRLIGTAEERGQQYDYLNVTYHSGDNYYPVQLRNQMKLSDVPLFSADIDVMFQGFQISP
;
A
#
# COMPACT_ATOMS: atom_id res chain seq x y z
N MET A 1 20.07 2.70 11.40
CA MET A 1 18.97 3.05 12.33
C MET A 1 17.74 2.35 11.78
N LEU A 2 17.32 1.23 12.38
CA LEU A 2 16.08 0.55 11.97
C LEU A 2 14.94 1.51 12.31
N MET A 3 14.17 1.95 11.31
CA MET A 3 12.95 2.72 11.60
C MET A 3 12.02 1.80 12.38
N SER A 4 11.73 2.17 13.63
CA SER A 4 10.64 1.54 14.37
C SER A 4 9.36 1.85 13.62
N LEU A 5 8.67 0.82 13.13
CA LEU A 5 7.31 1.00 12.63
C LEU A 5 6.44 1.28 13.85
N ASP A 6 5.78 2.43 13.88
CA ASP A 6 4.83 2.74 14.94
C ASP A 6 3.67 1.74 14.87
N SER A 7 3.47 0.97 15.94
CA SER A 7 2.35 0.04 16.03
C SER A 7 1.06 0.78 16.38
N ALA A 8 -0.05 0.29 15.85
CA ALA A 8 -1.38 0.64 16.29
C ALA A 8 -1.88 -0.39 17.33
N PRO A 9 -2.67 0.06 18.34
CA PRO A 9 -3.22 -0.80 19.38
C PRO A 9 -4.43 -1.62 18.90
N SER A 10 -4.96 -1.37 17.70
CA SER A 10 -6.01 -2.20 17.09
C SER A 10 -5.87 -2.28 15.58
N TYR A 11 -6.55 -3.28 15.00
CA TYR A 11 -6.65 -3.47 13.56
C TYR A 11 -7.27 -2.26 12.86
N GLU A 12 -8.36 -1.72 13.41
CA GLU A 12 -9.07 -0.56 12.87
C GLU A 12 -8.17 0.68 12.85
N GLN A 13 -7.41 0.91 13.93
CA GLN A 13 -6.49 2.04 13.98
C GLN A 13 -5.32 1.88 13.00
N ALA A 14 -4.81 0.67 12.79
CA ALA A 14 -3.83 0.41 11.73
C ALA A 14 -4.40 0.70 10.34
N GLN A 15 -5.65 0.32 10.07
CA GLN A 15 -6.32 0.64 8.82
C GLN A 15 -6.53 2.15 8.62
N GLU A 16 -6.95 2.87 9.66
CA GLU A 16 -7.08 4.34 9.62
C GLU A 16 -5.74 5.01 9.30
N GLN A 17 -4.64 4.52 9.89
CA GLN A 17 -3.30 5.00 9.58
C GLN A 17 -2.92 4.71 8.11
N LEU A 18 -3.19 3.52 7.59
CA LEU A 18 -2.98 3.18 6.17
C LEU A 18 -3.78 4.08 5.23
N ASN A 19 -5.05 4.37 5.56
CA ASN A 19 -5.89 5.29 4.80
C ASN A 19 -5.32 6.71 4.81
N SER A 20 -4.75 7.14 5.94
CA SER A 20 -4.11 8.45 6.05
C SER A 20 -2.87 8.58 5.15
N PHE A 21 -2.08 7.50 4.98
CA PHE A 21 -0.89 7.51 4.11
C PHE A 21 -1.23 7.76 2.64
N THR A 22 -2.35 7.20 2.18
CA THR A 22 -2.87 7.39 0.82
C THR A 22 -3.27 8.84 0.54
N ASN A 23 -3.66 9.60 1.57
CA ASN A 23 -4.13 10.99 1.44
C ASN A 23 -3.00 12.04 1.35
N ILE A 24 -1.74 11.67 1.62
CA ILE A 24 -0.63 12.64 1.73
C ILE A 24 -0.26 13.26 0.37
N VAL A 25 -0.66 12.66 -0.76
CA VAL A 25 -0.19 13.05 -2.10
C VAL A 25 -1.22 13.85 -2.91
N GLY A 26 -1.87 14.85 -2.29
CA GLY A 26 -2.89 15.67 -2.95
C GLY A 26 -4.13 14.83 -3.36
N PRO A 27 -5.03 15.36 -4.21
CA PRO A 27 -6.21 14.61 -4.63
C PRO A 27 -5.79 13.45 -5.55
N VAL A 28 -5.53 12.29 -4.97
CA VAL A 28 -5.39 11.01 -5.68
C VAL A 28 -6.78 10.41 -5.82
N LYS A 29 -7.21 10.19 -7.06
CA LYS A 29 -8.45 9.47 -7.35
C LYS A 29 -8.15 7.98 -7.39
N ILE A 30 -8.70 7.21 -6.45
CA ILE A 30 -8.62 5.75 -6.48
C ILE A 30 -9.48 5.24 -7.63
N THR A 31 -8.86 4.51 -8.56
CA THR A 31 -9.49 3.92 -9.76
C THR A 31 -9.63 2.40 -9.64
N HIS A 32 -8.88 1.78 -8.73
CA HIS A 32 -8.94 0.36 -8.46
C HIS A 32 -8.72 0.08 -6.97
N ASP A 33 -9.48 -0.87 -6.45
CA ASP A 33 -9.42 -1.35 -5.06
C ASP A 33 -9.70 -2.85 -5.06
N GLU A 34 -8.75 -3.62 -4.55
CA GLU A 34 -8.81 -5.08 -4.47
C GLU A 34 -8.33 -5.56 -3.09
N ALA A 35 -9.16 -6.36 -2.43
CA ALA A 35 -8.75 -7.10 -1.24
C ALA A 35 -8.04 -8.40 -1.65
N LEU A 36 -6.91 -8.68 -1.02
CA LEU A 36 -6.09 -9.86 -1.28
C LEU A 36 -5.43 -10.38 0.02
N GLU A 37 -4.78 -11.53 -0.07
CA GLU A 37 -4.09 -12.15 1.07
C GLU A 37 -2.60 -12.31 0.76
N ILE A 38 -1.72 -11.86 1.66
CA ILE A 38 -0.27 -12.04 1.56
C ILE A 38 0.21 -12.68 2.86
N CYS A 39 0.92 -13.81 2.76
CA CYS A 39 1.47 -14.51 3.92
C CYS A 39 0.41 -14.78 5.02
N GLY A 40 -0.84 -15.11 4.64
CA GLY A 40 -1.94 -15.32 5.59
C GLY A 40 -2.52 -14.04 6.22
N THR A 41 -2.07 -12.87 5.77
CA THR A 41 -2.48 -11.56 6.28
C THR A 41 -3.34 -10.85 5.24
N LYS A 42 -4.43 -10.22 5.69
CA LYS A 42 -5.28 -9.40 4.83
C LYS A 42 -4.51 -8.17 4.33
N ALA A 43 -4.55 -7.97 3.03
CA ALA A 43 -3.97 -6.84 2.34
C ALA A 43 -4.99 -6.19 1.41
N THR A 44 -4.75 -4.93 1.07
CA THR A 44 -5.54 -4.20 0.09
C THR A 44 -4.60 -3.59 -0.93
N ARG A 45 -4.85 -3.85 -2.21
CA ARG A 45 -4.20 -3.18 -3.31
C ARG A 45 -5.07 -2.02 -3.78
N LEU A 46 -4.46 -0.85 -3.92
CA LEU A 46 -5.12 0.33 -4.47
C LEU A 46 -4.32 0.86 -5.65
N ILE A 47 -5.01 1.29 -6.71
CA ILE A 47 -4.41 2.09 -7.78
C ILE A 47 -5.09 3.44 -7.76
N GLY A 48 -4.28 4.50 -7.69
CA GLY A 48 -4.74 5.87 -7.70
C GLY A 48 -4.06 6.69 -8.77
N THR A 49 -4.77 7.66 -9.34
CA THR A 49 -4.22 8.60 -10.31
C THR A 49 -4.29 10.02 -9.77
N ALA A 50 -3.24 10.79 -10.05
CA ALA A 50 -3.21 12.24 -9.87
C ALA A 50 -3.08 12.87 -11.26
N GLU A 51 -4.21 13.10 -11.93
CA GLU A 51 -4.25 13.54 -13.34
C GLU A 51 -3.49 14.84 -13.58
N GLU A 52 -3.64 15.83 -12.68
CA GLU A 52 -2.94 17.11 -12.76
C GLU A 52 -1.41 16.97 -12.71
N ARG A 53 -0.91 15.88 -12.13
CA ARG A 53 0.53 15.58 -12.01
C ARG A 53 1.00 14.56 -13.04
N GLY A 54 0.09 14.00 -13.83
CA GLY A 54 0.39 12.95 -14.80
C GLY A 54 0.97 11.69 -14.16
N GLN A 55 0.54 11.34 -12.93
CA GLN A 55 1.11 10.24 -12.15
C GLN A 55 0.08 9.18 -11.76
N GLN A 56 0.53 7.94 -11.73
CA GLN A 56 -0.14 6.81 -11.09
C GLN A 56 0.62 6.43 -9.81
N TYR A 57 -0.16 6.04 -8.80
CA TYR A 57 0.29 5.48 -7.55
C TYR A 57 -0.31 4.10 -7.37
N ASP A 58 0.54 3.11 -7.10
CA ASP A 58 0.13 1.76 -6.76
C ASP A 58 0.48 1.53 -5.29
N TYR A 59 -0.52 1.15 -4.50
CA TYR A 59 -0.38 0.91 -3.08
C TYR A 59 -0.66 -0.55 -2.77
N LEU A 60 0.15 -1.13 -1.89
CA LEU A 60 -0.14 -2.38 -1.22
C LEU A 60 -0.14 -2.11 0.29
N ASN A 61 -1.34 -2.11 0.87
CA ASN A 61 -1.59 -1.87 2.27
C ASN A 61 -1.74 -3.20 3.00
N VAL A 62 -0.96 -3.42 4.05
CA VAL A 62 -0.96 -4.64 4.85
C VAL A 62 -1.09 -4.24 6.32
N THR A 63 -2.10 -4.78 7.00
CA THR A 63 -2.19 -4.66 8.46
C THR A 63 -1.57 -5.90 9.09
N TYR A 64 -0.27 -5.81 9.38
CA TYR A 64 0.51 -6.93 9.89
C TYR A 64 0.31 -7.08 11.40
N HIS A 65 0.03 -8.29 11.87
CA HIS A 65 -0.17 -8.57 13.29
C HIS A 65 1.00 -9.39 13.84
N SER A 66 1.67 -8.88 14.87
CA SER A 66 2.77 -9.59 15.56
C SER A 66 2.74 -9.32 17.06
N GLY A 67 2.72 -10.39 17.85
CA GLY A 67 2.45 -10.32 19.28
C GLY A 67 1.06 -9.76 19.55
N ASP A 68 0.98 -8.70 20.35
CA ASP A 68 -0.24 -7.97 20.67
C ASP A 68 -0.40 -6.66 19.85
N ASN A 69 0.46 -6.46 18.84
CA ASN A 69 0.56 -5.21 18.10
C ASN A 69 0.12 -5.36 16.64
N TYR A 70 -0.48 -4.30 16.10
CA TYR A 70 -0.77 -4.17 14.68
C TYR A 70 0.17 -3.16 14.04
N TYR A 71 0.72 -3.49 12.88
CA TYR A 71 1.67 -2.66 12.15
C TYR A 71 1.07 -2.29 10.80
N PRO A 72 0.82 -0.99 10.53
CA PRO A 72 0.42 -0.54 9.20
C PRO A 72 1.64 -0.53 8.28
N VAL A 73 1.68 -1.46 7.33
CA VAL A 73 2.75 -1.55 6.32
C VAL A 73 2.16 -1.14 4.97
N GLN A 74 2.70 -0.07 4.37
CA GLN A 74 2.33 0.36 3.02
C GLN A 74 3.56 0.29 2.11
N LEU A 75 3.45 -0.48 1.02
CA LEU A 75 4.34 -0.35 -0.12
C LEU A 75 3.69 0.59 -1.12
N ARG A 76 4.45 1.56 -1.60
CA ARG A 76 3.98 2.55 -2.57
C ARG A 76 4.94 2.60 -3.75
N ASN A 77 4.40 2.35 -4.93
CA ASN A 77 5.06 2.69 -6.19
C ASN A 77 4.44 3.97 -6.77
N GLN A 78 5.27 4.77 -7.43
CA GLN A 78 4.86 5.99 -8.12
C GLN A 78 5.50 6.02 -9.50
N MET A 79 4.69 6.21 -10.54
CA MET A 79 5.16 6.30 -11.91
C MET A 79 4.38 7.34 -12.72
N LYS A 80 4.94 7.76 -13.87
CA LYS A 80 4.18 8.59 -14.81
C LYS A 80 3.09 7.77 -15.47
N LEU A 81 1.96 8.40 -15.81
CA LEU A 81 0.89 7.74 -16.55
C LEU A 81 1.35 7.19 -17.91
N SER A 82 2.31 7.85 -18.57
CA SER A 82 2.91 7.38 -19.82
C SER A 82 3.66 6.06 -19.68
N ASP A 83 4.12 5.75 -18.47
CA ASP A 83 5.02 4.63 -18.20
C ASP A 83 4.24 3.41 -17.68
N VAL A 84 2.94 3.58 -17.36
CA VAL A 84 2.07 2.51 -16.86
C VAL A 84 2.05 1.30 -17.80
N PRO A 85 1.88 1.43 -19.13
CA PRO A 85 1.88 0.27 -20.02
C PRO A 85 3.22 -0.48 -20.08
N LEU A 86 4.31 0.15 -19.64
CA LEU A 86 5.65 -0.44 -19.65
C LEU A 86 5.98 -1.16 -18.35
N PHE A 87 5.53 -0.64 -17.21
CA PHE A 87 6.00 -1.11 -15.90
C PHE A 87 4.91 -1.66 -14.98
N SER A 88 3.62 -1.56 -15.32
CA SER A 88 2.54 -2.05 -14.42
C SER A 88 2.69 -3.54 -14.07
N ALA A 89 3.08 -4.37 -15.05
CA ALA A 89 3.33 -5.79 -14.83
C ALA A 89 4.49 -6.04 -13.86
N ASP A 90 5.53 -5.20 -13.89
CA ASP A 90 6.65 -5.32 -12.94
C ASP A 90 6.19 -4.97 -11.52
N ILE A 91 5.32 -3.96 -11.38
CA ILE A 91 4.71 -3.61 -10.09
C ILE A 91 3.85 -4.77 -9.56
N ASP A 92 3.06 -5.41 -10.43
CA ASP A 92 2.27 -6.59 -10.07
C ASP A 92 3.16 -7.69 -9.51
N VAL A 93 4.25 -8.02 -10.21
CA VAL A 93 5.21 -9.06 -9.78
C VAL A 93 5.87 -8.69 -8.45
N MET A 94 6.26 -7.42 -8.27
CA MET A 94 6.84 -6.97 -7.00
C MET A 94 5.84 -7.07 -5.84
N PHE A 95 4.57 -6.70 -6.05
CA PHE A 95 3.54 -6.78 -5.01
C PHE A 95 3.14 -8.23 -4.70
N GLN A 96 3.02 -9.09 -5.71
CA GLN A 96 2.79 -10.53 -5.53
C GLN A 96 3.96 -11.23 -4.85
N GLY A 97 5.18 -10.77 -5.10
CA GLY A 97 6.40 -11.27 -4.46
C GLY A 97 6.64 -10.73 -3.05
N PHE A 98 5.80 -9.80 -2.56
CA PHE A 98 5.97 -9.25 -1.22
C PHE A 98 5.80 -10.35 -0.16
N GLN A 99 6.76 -10.41 0.76
CA GLN A 99 6.74 -11.35 1.87
C GLN A 99 6.98 -10.59 3.18
N ILE A 100 6.27 -11.02 4.21
CA ILE A 100 6.43 -10.52 5.57
C ILE A 100 6.45 -11.70 6.55
N SER A 101 7.36 -11.64 7.51
CA SER A 101 7.52 -12.65 8.57
C SER A 101 7.74 -11.95 9.92
N PRO A 102 7.53 -12.67 11.04
CA PRO A 102 7.91 -12.19 12.37
C PRO A 102 9.41 -11.87 12.49
#